data_AF-A0A940L4S0-F1
#
_entry.id   AF-A0A940L4S0-F1
#
_cell.length_a   1.000
_cell.length_b   1.000
_cell.length_c   1.000
_cell.angle_alpha   90.00
_cell.angle_beta   90.00
_cell.angle_gamma   90.00
#
_symmetry.space_group_name_H-M   'P 1'
#
loop_
_entity.id
_entity.type
_entity.pdbx_description
1 polymer ?
#
loop_
_entity_poly.entity_id
_entity_poly.type
_entity_poly.pdbx_seq_one_letter_code
_entity_poly.pdbx_strand_id
1 'polypeptide(L)'
;MKSLLFLTLVMMFTTSAHAAEWTYRLKVIDESKYNSLLGKKLKESDLEAVTAIREIKVQAGSTLPSPALQNDVFLICQVQCPGEQGAMPAAKPTKINGNVVEFNYPVESEQFRQVNLFYHLNLSWNKFAELGYKPTFQNQIKIRSDRKIQQLMEKGDMSNNAFFDNEDNSLNFVPSKAVLILKGLLGKVNYIDTAYDPIVMAHELTHLVLNDSIGRVPNSDFGGIHEGLADFFALNFYKTTH
;
A
#
# COMPACT_ATOMS: atom_id res chain seq x y z
N MET A 1 29.36 6.70 58.99
CA MET A 1 29.53 7.11 57.57
C MET A 1 29.63 5.84 56.75
N LYS A 2 28.57 5.52 55.99
CA LYS A 2 28.52 5.60 54.51
C LYS A 2 29.33 4.48 53.86
N SER A 3 28.84 3.64 52.97
CA SER A 3 27.58 3.45 52.27
C SER A 3 27.76 2.17 51.43
N LEU A 4 26.67 1.63 50.88
CA LEU A 4 26.67 0.70 49.74
C LEU A 4 27.11 -0.74 50.03
N LEU A 5 26.17 -1.56 50.47
CA LEU A 5 26.06 -2.96 50.02
C LEU A 5 24.61 -3.45 50.12
N PHE A 6 23.69 -2.64 49.59
CA PHE A 6 22.41 -3.13 49.11
C PHE A 6 22.63 -3.48 47.64
N LEU A 7 23.15 -4.68 47.40
CA LEU A 7 23.10 -5.32 46.09
C LEU A 7 21.65 -5.79 45.91
N THR A 8 20.73 -4.86 45.64
CA THR A 8 19.45 -5.21 45.03
C THR A 8 19.79 -5.81 43.68
N LEU A 9 19.86 -7.13 43.65
CA LEU A 9 19.67 -7.94 42.46
C LEU A 9 18.26 -7.63 41.96
N VAL A 10 18.10 -6.48 41.32
CA VAL A 10 17.00 -6.21 40.42
C VAL A 10 17.18 -7.26 39.35
N MET A 11 16.50 -8.39 39.53
CA MET A 11 16.11 -9.26 38.44
C MET A 11 15.43 -8.33 37.43
N MET A 12 16.23 -7.83 36.50
CA MET A 12 15.74 -7.41 35.20
C MET A 12 15.23 -8.70 34.55
N PHE A 13 14.06 -9.15 35.00
CA PHE A 13 13.12 -9.77 34.11
C PHE A 13 12.78 -8.68 33.10
N THR A 14 13.63 -8.55 32.09
CA THR A 14 13.17 -8.08 30.79
C THR A 14 12.15 -9.12 30.36
N THR A 15 10.92 -8.97 30.82
CA THR A 15 9.78 -9.53 30.13
C THR A 15 9.87 -8.92 28.75
N SER A 16 10.44 -9.66 27.81
CA SER A 16 10.24 -9.40 26.39
C SER A 16 8.75 -9.47 26.20
N ALA A 17 8.08 -8.32 26.34
CA ALA A 17 6.71 -8.15 25.92
C ALA A 17 6.75 -8.45 24.42
N HIS A 18 6.45 -9.69 24.07
CA HIS A 18 6.26 -10.05 22.68
C HIS A 18 5.20 -9.08 22.16
N ALA A 19 5.57 -8.28 21.16
CA ALA A 19 4.61 -7.43 20.47
C ALA A 19 3.41 -8.31 20.10
N ALA A 20 2.20 -7.83 20.37
CA ALA A 20 1.02 -8.61 20.08
C ALA A 20 0.90 -8.70 18.55
N GLU A 21 0.86 -9.93 18.03
CA GLU A 21 0.68 -10.16 16.61
C GLU A 21 -0.82 -10.20 16.28
N TRP A 22 -1.24 -9.33 15.37
CA TRP A 22 -2.58 -9.33 14.81
C TRP A 22 -2.60 -10.05 13.47
N THR A 23 -3.65 -10.83 13.23
CA THR A 23 -3.87 -11.49 11.94
C THR A 23 -4.92 -10.72 11.15
N TYR A 24 -4.51 -10.13 10.04
CA TYR A 24 -5.40 -9.35 9.18
C TYR A 24 -5.90 -10.24 8.07
N ARG A 25 -7.22 -10.39 7.93
CA ARG A 25 -7.90 -11.09 6.84
C ARG A 25 -8.47 -10.06 5.88
N LEU A 26 -7.84 -9.90 4.73
CA LEU A 26 -8.06 -8.82 3.78
C LEU A 26 -8.71 -9.37 2.52
N LYS A 27 -9.88 -8.85 2.13
CA LYS A 27 -10.42 -9.11 0.79
C LYS A 27 -9.71 -8.20 -0.21
N VAL A 28 -9.02 -8.80 -1.17
CA VAL A 28 -8.11 -8.14 -2.13
C VAL A 28 -8.22 -8.77 -3.50
N ILE A 29 -7.67 -8.13 -4.53
CA ILE A 29 -7.49 -8.75 -5.85
C ILE A 29 -6.47 -9.87 -5.71
N ASP A 30 -6.82 -11.08 -6.18
CA ASP A 30 -5.91 -12.22 -6.21
C ASP A 30 -4.87 -11.99 -7.29
N GLU A 31 -3.62 -11.80 -6.87
CA GLU A 31 -2.47 -11.58 -7.74
C GLU A 31 -2.28 -12.67 -8.80
N SER A 32 -2.65 -13.92 -8.49
CA SER A 32 -2.55 -15.05 -9.43
C SER A 32 -3.62 -15.00 -10.52
N LYS A 33 -4.70 -14.25 -10.29
CA LYS A 33 -5.82 -14.08 -11.23
C LYS A 33 -5.81 -12.70 -11.90
N TYR A 34 -4.93 -11.80 -11.49
CA TYR A 34 -4.84 -10.43 -12.02
C TYR A 34 -4.73 -10.39 -13.55
N ASN A 35 -3.88 -11.24 -14.14
CA ASN A 35 -3.69 -11.28 -15.60
C ASN A 35 -4.97 -11.63 -16.37
N SER A 36 -5.97 -12.24 -15.72
CA SER A 36 -7.28 -12.48 -16.34
C SER A 36 -8.09 -11.20 -16.55
N LEU A 37 -7.72 -10.09 -15.91
CA LEU A 37 -8.39 -8.79 -16.03
C LEU A 37 -7.83 -7.93 -17.18
N LEU A 38 -6.58 -8.17 -17.57
CA LEU A 38 -5.86 -7.32 -18.52
C LEU A 38 -6.52 -7.29 -19.91
N GLY A 39 -6.61 -6.11 -20.50
CA GLY A 39 -7.15 -5.90 -21.84
C GLY A 39 -8.67 -6.13 -21.98
N LYS A 40 -9.37 -6.39 -20.87
CA LYS A 40 -10.82 -6.63 -20.87
C LYS A 40 -11.58 -5.38 -20.46
N LYS A 41 -12.82 -5.27 -20.96
CA LYS A 41 -13.81 -4.38 -20.37
C LYS A 41 -14.39 -5.07 -19.15
N LEU A 42 -14.01 -4.61 -17.97
CA LEU A 42 -14.41 -5.22 -16.71
C LEU A 42 -15.75 -4.68 -16.23
N LYS A 43 -16.52 -5.56 -15.60
CA LYS A 43 -17.64 -5.24 -14.72
C LYS A 43 -17.26 -5.48 -13.27
N GLU A 44 -18.07 -4.96 -12.36
CA GLU A 44 -17.93 -5.22 -10.92
C GLU A 44 -17.89 -6.72 -10.62
N SER A 45 -18.76 -7.51 -11.25
CA SER A 45 -18.76 -8.98 -11.13
C SER A 45 -17.45 -9.63 -11.58
N ASP A 46 -16.76 -9.04 -12.57
CA ASP A 46 -15.48 -9.57 -13.06
C ASP A 46 -14.36 -9.29 -12.06
N LEU A 47 -14.37 -8.09 -11.44
CA LEU A 47 -13.44 -7.73 -10.37
C LEU A 47 -13.69 -8.57 -9.10
N GLU A 48 -14.96 -8.72 -8.69
CA GLU A 48 -15.34 -9.56 -7.56
C GLU A 48 -14.91 -11.02 -7.75
N ALA A 49 -15.06 -11.57 -8.95
CA ALA A 49 -14.70 -12.96 -9.27
C ALA A 49 -13.19 -13.26 -9.14
N VAL A 50 -12.35 -12.23 -9.17
CA VAL A 50 -10.90 -12.36 -8.98
C VAL A 50 -10.44 -11.92 -7.60
N THR A 51 -11.35 -11.62 -6.68
CA THR A 51 -10.96 -11.35 -5.29
C THR A 51 -10.69 -12.63 -4.50
N ALA A 52 -9.87 -12.51 -3.47
CA ALA A 52 -9.63 -13.57 -2.48
C ALA A 52 -9.46 -12.95 -1.09
N ILE A 53 -9.65 -13.77 -0.04
CA ILE A 53 -9.23 -13.42 1.31
C ILE A 53 -7.77 -13.81 1.48
N ARG A 54 -6.92 -12.84 1.78
CA ARG A 54 -5.50 -13.03 2.08
C ARG A 54 -5.22 -12.69 3.54
N GLU A 55 -4.21 -13.35 4.09
CA GLU A 55 -3.82 -13.14 5.48
C GLU A 55 -2.43 -12.52 5.55
N ILE A 56 -2.29 -11.49 6.38
CA ILE A 56 -0.98 -10.94 6.75
C ILE A 56 -0.88 -10.80 8.26
N LYS A 57 0.34 -10.93 8.77
CA LYS A 57 0.65 -10.70 10.18
C LYS A 57 1.13 -9.27 10.36
N VAL A 58 0.50 -8.55 11.29
CA VAL A 58 0.87 -7.19 11.64
C VAL A 58 1.35 -7.20 13.08
N GLN A 59 2.61 -6.85 13.27
CA GLN A 59 3.17 -6.63 14.60
C GLN A 59 2.62 -5.31 15.12
N ALA A 60 2.01 -5.32 16.30
CA ALA A 60 1.55 -4.10 16.96
C ALA A 60 1.69 -4.22 18.50
N GLY A 61 1.38 -3.13 19.20
CA GLY A 61 1.23 -3.17 20.64
C GLY A 61 0.05 -4.06 21.08
N SER A 62 -0.20 -4.12 22.39
CA SER A 62 -1.30 -4.91 22.98
C SER A 62 -2.70 -4.50 22.49
N THR A 63 -2.82 -3.39 21.78
CA THR A 63 -4.06 -2.88 21.19
C THR A 63 -3.91 -2.78 19.68
N LEU A 64 -5.01 -2.99 18.95
CA LEU A 64 -5.06 -2.76 17.51
C LEU A 64 -4.57 -1.34 17.19
N PRO A 65 -3.68 -1.16 16.21
CA PRO A 65 -3.22 0.16 15.85
C PRO A 65 -4.38 1.02 15.32
N SER A 66 -4.26 2.34 15.48
CA SER A 66 -5.23 3.31 14.98
C SER A 66 -4.49 4.37 14.17
N PRO A 67 -4.72 4.47 12.84
CA PRO A 67 -5.65 3.67 12.03
C PRO A 67 -5.26 2.19 11.94
N ALA A 68 -6.21 1.31 11.62
CA ALA A 68 -5.97 -0.13 11.62
C ALA A 68 -5.08 -0.59 10.44
N LEU A 69 -5.24 0.00 9.26
CA LEU A 69 -4.41 -0.28 8.08
C LEU A 69 -3.04 0.43 8.17
N GLN A 70 -2.22 0.02 9.14
CA GLN A 70 -0.84 0.45 9.28
C GLN A 70 0.04 -0.68 9.81
N ASN A 71 1.35 -0.55 9.61
CA ASN A 71 2.40 -1.32 10.28
C ASN A 71 3.68 -0.48 10.36
N ASP A 72 4.80 -1.05 10.79
CA ASP A 72 6.07 -0.31 10.95
C ASP A 72 6.58 0.35 9.66
N VAL A 73 6.11 -0.09 8.48
CA VAL A 73 6.54 0.39 7.16
C VAL A 73 5.53 1.33 6.54
N PHE A 74 4.25 0.96 6.53
CA PHE A 74 3.20 1.64 5.77
C PHE A 74 2.11 2.21 6.69
N LEU A 75 1.63 3.39 6.31
CA LEU A 75 0.42 4.00 6.84
C LEU A 75 -0.54 4.30 5.69
N ILE A 76 -1.67 3.58 5.62
CA ILE A 76 -2.71 3.86 4.64
C ILE A 76 -3.61 4.98 5.13
N CYS A 77 -3.84 5.96 4.27
CA CYS A 77 -4.83 7.00 4.46
C CYS A 77 -5.60 7.27 3.17
N GLN A 78 -6.75 7.92 3.29
CA GLN A 78 -7.63 8.15 2.15
C GLN A 78 -7.10 9.31 1.26
N VAL A 79 -7.36 10.55 1.68
CA VAL A 79 -6.85 11.75 0.99
C VAL A 79 -5.67 12.34 1.75
N GLN A 80 -5.80 12.47 3.06
CA GLN A 80 -4.79 12.99 3.96
C GLN A 80 -4.64 12.06 5.16
N CYS A 81 -3.42 11.99 5.69
CA CYS A 81 -3.03 11.08 6.75
C CYS A 81 -3.30 11.67 8.15
N PRO A 82 -3.44 10.82 9.19
CA PRO A 82 -3.55 11.29 10.58
C PRO A 82 -2.46 12.30 10.93
N GLY A 83 -2.85 13.43 11.52
CA GLY A 83 -1.95 14.55 11.84
C GLY A 83 -1.90 15.65 10.76
N GLU A 84 -2.47 15.43 9.58
CA GLU A 84 -2.60 16.45 8.52
C GLU A 84 -3.96 17.18 8.61
N GLN A 85 -3.99 18.44 8.16
CA GLN A 85 -5.19 19.28 8.21
C GLN A 85 -6.23 18.88 7.16
N GLY A 86 -7.25 18.14 7.60
CA GLY A 86 -8.25 17.54 6.70
C GLY A 86 -8.10 16.02 6.59
N ALA A 87 -7.37 15.39 7.52
CA ALA A 87 -7.27 13.94 7.64
C ALA A 87 -8.64 13.27 7.57
N MET A 88 -8.75 12.31 6.66
CA MET A 88 -9.93 11.45 6.55
C MET A 88 -9.60 10.08 7.15
N PRO A 89 -10.55 9.45 7.86
CA PRO A 89 -10.29 8.18 8.51
C PRO A 89 -10.00 7.09 7.47
N ALA A 90 -8.97 6.29 7.73
CA ALA A 90 -8.73 5.07 6.97
C ALA A 90 -9.87 4.05 7.17
N ALA A 91 -9.94 3.05 6.29
CA ALA A 91 -10.89 1.95 6.41
C ALA A 91 -10.79 1.29 7.80
N LYS A 92 -11.94 1.08 8.43
CA LYS A 92 -12.05 0.40 9.72
C LYS A 92 -12.13 -1.11 9.49
N PRO A 93 -11.86 -1.94 10.51
CA PRO A 93 -12.19 -3.36 10.42
C PRO A 93 -13.69 -3.55 10.21
N THR A 94 -14.07 -4.48 9.33
CA THR A 94 -15.46 -4.92 9.19
C THR A 94 -15.86 -5.83 10.35
N LYS A 95 -14.91 -6.54 10.95
CA LYS A 95 -15.10 -7.40 12.12
C LYS A 95 -13.79 -7.55 12.89
N ILE A 96 -13.89 -7.67 14.22
CA ILE A 96 -12.76 -7.99 15.11
C ILE A 96 -13.17 -9.18 15.98
N ASN A 97 -12.36 -10.23 16.02
CA ASN A 97 -12.57 -11.41 16.85
C ASN A 97 -11.24 -11.88 17.46
N GLY A 98 -11.02 -11.59 18.75
CA GLY A 98 -9.71 -11.78 19.37
C GLY A 98 -8.62 -11.01 18.61
N ASN A 99 -7.53 -11.68 18.24
CA ASN A 99 -6.43 -11.08 17.47
C ASN A 99 -6.64 -11.12 15.95
N VAL A 100 -7.83 -11.53 15.49
CA VAL A 100 -8.17 -11.57 14.06
C VAL A 100 -8.99 -10.35 13.69
N VAL A 101 -8.54 -9.65 12.65
CA VAL A 101 -9.13 -8.41 12.15
C VAL A 101 -9.52 -8.64 10.71
N GLU A 102 -10.80 -8.47 10.38
CA GLU A 102 -11.30 -8.70 9.03
C GLU A 102 -11.58 -7.36 8.34
N PHE A 103 -11.20 -7.27 7.07
CA PHE A 103 -11.50 -6.18 6.17
C PHE A 103 -12.11 -6.76 4.90
N ASN A 104 -13.44 -6.93 4.91
CA ASN A 104 -14.19 -7.52 3.81
C ASN A 104 -15.14 -6.49 3.20
N TYR A 105 -14.64 -5.75 2.22
CA TYR A 105 -15.37 -4.66 1.57
C TYR A 105 -15.77 -5.02 0.12
N PRO A 106 -16.89 -4.47 -0.39
CA PRO A 106 -17.23 -4.54 -1.81
C PRO A 106 -16.16 -3.88 -2.69
N VAL A 107 -15.86 -4.46 -3.86
CA VAL A 107 -14.73 -4.04 -4.72
C VAL A 107 -14.81 -2.58 -5.17
N GLU A 108 -16.01 -2.04 -5.33
CA GLU A 108 -16.30 -0.68 -5.76
C GLU A 108 -16.11 0.37 -4.65
N SER A 109 -15.91 -0.05 -3.41
CA SER A 109 -15.79 0.85 -2.27
C SER A 109 -14.41 1.49 -2.14
N GLU A 110 -14.37 2.72 -1.58
CA GLU A 110 -13.12 3.40 -1.24
C GLU A 110 -12.29 2.61 -0.23
N GLN A 111 -12.95 1.86 0.65
CA GLN A 111 -12.31 1.03 1.66
C GLN A 111 -11.61 -0.18 1.03
N PHE A 112 -12.18 -0.79 -0.01
CA PHE A 112 -11.52 -1.87 -0.73
C PHE A 112 -10.22 -1.39 -1.38
N ARG A 113 -10.19 -0.19 -1.97
CA ARG A 113 -8.95 0.42 -2.51
C ARG A 113 -7.84 0.45 -1.47
N GLN A 114 -8.15 0.95 -0.26
CA GLN A 114 -7.20 1.06 0.85
C GLN A 114 -6.69 -0.31 1.30
N VAL A 115 -7.58 -1.30 1.42
CA VAL A 115 -7.25 -2.67 1.81
C VAL A 115 -6.38 -3.36 0.76
N ASN A 116 -6.70 -3.18 -0.52
CA ASN A 116 -5.97 -3.74 -1.64
C ASN A 116 -4.54 -3.17 -1.71
N LEU A 117 -4.41 -1.84 -1.58
CA LEU A 117 -3.13 -1.15 -1.48
C LEU A 117 -2.29 -1.69 -0.31
N PHE A 118 -2.88 -1.80 0.88
CA PHE A 118 -2.17 -2.29 2.06
C PHE A 118 -1.56 -3.68 1.83
N TYR A 119 -2.33 -4.60 1.27
CA TYR A 119 -1.86 -5.96 1.03
C TYR A 119 -0.74 -6.02 -0.01
N HIS A 120 -0.96 -5.47 -1.21
CA HIS A 120 -0.02 -5.61 -2.31
C HIS A 120 1.26 -4.80 -2.13
N LEU A 121 1.20 -3.66 -1.43
CA LEU A 121 2.41 -2.92 -1.06
C LEU A 121 3.24 -3.69 -0.02
N ASN A 122 2.60 -4.32 0.97
CA ASN A 122 3.31 -5.22 1.90
C ASN A 122 3.91 -6.44 1.19
N LEU A 123 3.18 -7.03 0.25
CA LEU A 123 3.69 -8.14 -0.56
C LEU A 123 4.95 -7.73 -1.34
N SER A 124 4.89 -6.59 -2.03
CA SER A 124 5.99 -6.05 -2.83
C SER A 124 7.18 -5.62 -1.97
N TRP A 125 6.92 -5.03 -0.80
CA TRP A 125 7.93 -4.69 0.19
C TRP A 125 8.68 -5.92 0.68
N ASN A 126 7.96 -7.00 1.00
CA ASN A 126 8.58 -8.25 1.43
C ASN A 126 9.47 -8.84 0.33
N LYS A 127 9.10 -8.70 -0.95
CA LYS A 127 9.97 -9.09 -2.08
C LYS A 127 11.26 -8.29 -2.14
N PHE A 128 11.21 -6.98 -1.90
CA PHE A 128 12.45 -6.20 -1.77
C PHE A 128 13.28 -6.62 -0.55
N ALA A 129 12.65 -6.88 0.59
CA ALA A 129 13.34 -7.36 1.78
C ALA A 129 14.02 -8.73 1.55
N GLU A 130 13.38 -9.65 0.81
CA GLU A 130 13.95 -10.93 0.36
C GLU A 130 15.21 -10.73 -0.51
N LEU A 131 15.25 -9.64 -1.29
CA LEU A 131 16.43 -9.23 -2.08
C LEU A 131 17.50 -8.50 -1.25
N GLY A 132 17.29 -8.35 0.06
CA GLY A 132 18.24 -7.73 0.99
C GLY A 132 18.13 -6.22 1.11
N TYR A 133 17.09 -5.60 0.53
CA TYR A 133 16.83 -4.17 0.73
C TYR A 133 16.56 -3.85 2.21
N LYS A 134 17.14 -2.76 2.68
CA LYS A 134 16.95 -2.23 4.03
C LYS A 134 16.70 -0.72 3.91
N PRO A 135 15.54 -0.21 4.34
CA PRO A 135 15.24 1.21 4.22
C PRO A 135 16.23 2.06 5.02
N THR A 136 16.60 3.21 4.48
CA THR A 136 17.40 4.22 5.19
C THR A 136 16.55 5.29 5.86
N PHE A 137 15.29 5.45 5.45
CA PHE A 137 14.33 6.34 6.09
C PHE A 137 13.80 5.80 7.42
N GLN A 138 13.43 6.71 8.33
CA GLN A 138 12.97 6.37 9.69
C GLN A 138 11.45 6.47 9.89
N ASN A 139 10.74 7.12 8.97
CA ASN A 139 9.30 7.34 9.08
C ASN A 139 8.54 6.33 8.22
N GLN A 140 7.31 5.99 8.65
CA GLN A 140 6.39 5.20 7.82
C GLN A 140 6.15 5.89 6.47
N ILE A 141 6.07 5.09 5.41
CA ILE A 141 5.64 5.52 4.08
C ILE A 141 4.14 5.78 4.13
N LYS A 142 3.75 7.01 3.76
CA LYS A 142 2.33 7.38 3.62
C LYS A 142 1.80 6.89 2.29
N ILE A 143 0.68 6.18 2.32
CA ILE A 143 -0.02 5.71 1.13
C ILE A 143 -1.38 6.40 1.06
N ARG A 144 -1.59 7.22 0.03
CA ARG A 144 -2.84 7.98 -0.17
C ARG A 144 -3.66 7.33 -1.27
N SER A 145 -4.80 6.71 -0.92
CA SER A 145 -5.60 5.95 -1.88
C SER A 145 -6.43 6.81 -2.83
N ASP A 146 -6.74 8.04 -2.40
CA ASP A 146 -7.73 8.93 -3.03
C ASP A 146 -7.20 10.38 -3.18
N ARG A 147 -5.87 10.58 -3.28
CA ARG A 147 -5.31 11.93 -3.42
C ARG A 147 -5.84 12.58 -4.70
N LYS A 148 -6.41 13.77 -4.57
CA LYS A 148 -6.80 14.60 -5.72
C LYS A 148 -5.62 15.50 -6.08
N ILE A 149 -5.10 15.34 -7.29
CA ILE A 149 -4.12 16.29 -7.84
C ILE A 149 -4.88 17.32 -8.68
N GLN A 150 -4.98 18.52 -8.15
CA GLN A 150 -5.25 19.69 -8.98
C GLN A 150 -3.92 20.13 -9.59
N GLN A 151 -3.74 19.94 -10.90
CA GLN A 151 -2.58 20.53 -11.56
C GLN A 151 -2.73 22.06 -11.56
N LEU A 152 -1.62 22.76 -11.31
CA LEU A 152 -1.46 24.21 -11.46
C LEU A 152 -1.63 24.73 -12.90
N MET A 153 -2.07 23.90 -13.84
CA MET A 153 -2.26 24.26 -15.25
C MET A 153 -3.68 23.93 -15.69
N GLU A 154 -4.48 24.97 -15.95
CA GLU A 154 -5.66 25.19 -16.82
C GLU A 154 -6.54 24.03 -17.37
N LYS A 155 -6.27 22.74 -17.12
CA LYS A 155 -6.85 21.58 -17.84
C LYS A 155 -7.58 20.55 -16.95
N GLY A 156 -7.80 20.85 -15.67
CA GLY A 156 -8.66 20.06 -14.76
C GLY A 156 -7.92 18.98 -13.95
N ASP A 157 -8.63 18.28 -13.05
CA ASP A 157 -7.96 17.30 -12.16
C ASP A 157 -7.49 16.06 -12.92
N MET A 158 -6.30 15.57 -12.55
CA MET A 158 -5.76 14.29 -12.98
C MET A 158 -6.64 13.15 -12.47
N SER A 159 -6.76 12.08 -13.25
CA SER A 159 -7.48 10.87 -12.88
C SER A 159 -6.77 9.64 -13.38
N ASN A 160 -6.93 8.51 -12.67
CA ASN A 160 -6.34 7.23 -13.05
C ASN A 160 -4.81 7.33 -13.20
N ASN A 161 -4.16 7.78 -12.14
CA ASN A 161 -2.71 7.84 -12.08
C ASN A 161 -2.23 7.28 -10.74
N ALA A 162 -0.97 6.87 -10.70
CA ALA A 162 -0.25 6.70 -9.45
C ALA A 162 1.10 7.43 -9.58
N PHE A 163 1.67 7.83 -8.46
CA PHE A 163 2.99 8.45 -8.43
C PHE A 163 3.61 8.38 -7.04
N PHE A 164 4.92 8.22 -7.01
CA PHE A 164 5.76 8.52 -5.86
C PHE A 164 6.02 10.03 -5.74
N ASP A 165 5.70 10.60 -4.58
CA ASP A 165 6.00 11.99 -4.22
C ASP A 165 7.24 12.02 -3.33
N ASN A 166 8.32 12.58 -3.88
CA ASN A 166 9.62 12.61 -3.22
C ASN A 166 9.75 13.72 -2.17
N GLU A 167 8.81 14.66 -2.10
CA GLU A 167 8.86 15.75 -1.12
C GLU A 167 8.51 15.23 0.29
N ASP A 168 7.58 14.28 0.37
CA ASP A 168 7.11 13.71 1.64
C ASP A 168 7.20 12.18 1.72
N ASN A 169 7.93 11.55 0.79
CA ASN A 169 8.11 10.10 0.67
C ASN A 169 6.78 9.33 0.72
N SER A 170 5.84 9.73 -0.15
CA SER A 170 4.52 9.12 -0.19
C SER A 170 4.22 8.46 -1.52
N LEU A 171 3.42 7.39 -1.49
CA LEU A 171 2.82 6.82 -2.68
C LEU A 171 1.38 7.31 -2.80
N ASN A 172 1.02 7.78 -3.97
CA ASN A 172 -0.25 8.45 -4.19
C ASN A 172 -0.98 7.76 -5.34
N PHE A 173 -2.19 7.31 -5.06
CA PHE A 173 -3.07 6.65 -6.03
C PHE A 173 -4.26 7.58 -6.26
N VAL A 174 -4.41 8.03 -7.50
CA VAL A 174 -5.45 8.97 -7.89
C VAL A 174 -6.63 8.16 -8.45
N PRO A 175 -7.83 8.25 -7.84
CA PRO A 175 -8.99 7.53 -8.30
C PRO A 175 -9.29 7.82 -9.77
N SER A 176 -9.73 6.80 -10.49
CA SER A 176 -10.27 7.02 -11.83
C SER A 176 -11.59 7.79 -11.74
N LYS A 177 -11.66 8.98 -12.36
CA LYS A 177 -12.89 9.81 -12.48
C LYS A 177 -14.00 9.07 -13.23
N ALA A 178 -13.63 8.06 -14.01
CA ALA A 178 -14.54 7.16 -14.66
C ALA A 178 -13.97 5.75 -14.49
N VAL A 179 -14.40 5.06 -13.44
CA VAL A 179 -14.63 3.63 -13.54
C VAL A 179 -15.65 3.45 -14.67
N LEU A 180 -15.19 3.37 -15.91
CA LEU A 180 -16.02 3.10 -17.10
C LEU A 180 -16.40 1.61 -17.13
N ILE A 181 -16.79 1.06 -15.98
CA ILE A 181 -17.58 -0.17 -15.90
C ILE A 181 -18.91 0.02 -16.67
N LEU A 182 -19.37 1.26 -16.89
CA LEU A 182 -20.59 1.57 -17.66
C LEU A 182 -20.42 2.77 -18.60
N LYS A 183 -20.09 2.49 -19.87
CA LYS A 183 -20.75 3.00 -21.10
C LYS A 183 -20.17 2.28 -22.32
N GLY A 184 -21.04 1.61 -23.06
CA GLY A 184 -20.71 0.96 -24.32
C GLY A 184 -20.67 1.95 -25.49
N LEU A 185 -20.16 1.43 -26.61
CA LEU A 185 -20.36 1.82 -28.01
C LEU A 185 -19.41 2.79 -28.73
N LEU A 186 -18.39 3.41 -28.10
CA LEU A 186 -17.51 4.34 -28.84
C LEU A 186 -16.01 4.28 -28.47
N GLY A 187 -15.42 3.07 -28.47
CA GLY A 187 -13.98 2.90 -28.72
C GLY A 187 -12.98 3.54 -27.74
N LYS A 188 -13.26 3.58 -26.43
CA LYS A 188 -12.29 4.07 -25.43
C LYS A 188 -11.61 2.93 -24.67
N VAL A 189 -10.31 3.07 -24.47
CA VAL A 189 -9.46 2.22 -23.63
C VAL A 189 -9.99 2.30 -22.19
N ASN A 190 -10.37 1.17 -21.61
CA ASN A 190 -10.79 1.11 -20.21
C ASN A 190 -9.53 0.93 -19.36
N TYR A 191 -9.27 1.88 -18.49
CA TYR A 191 -8.22 1.73 -17.49
C TYR A 191 -8.81 1.11 -16.24
N ILE A 192 -8.13 0.09 -15.71
CA ILE A 192 -8.38 -0.37 -14.35
C ILE A 192 -7.86 0.70 -13.39
N ASP A 193 -8.55 0.90 -12.28
CA ASP A 193 -8.08 1.84 -11.28
C ASP A 193 -6.68 1.43 -10.78
N THR A 194 -5.79 2.40 -10.62
CA THR A 194 -4.41 2.15 -10.19
C THR A 194 -4.32 1.51 -8.80
N ALA A 195 -5.34 1.71 -7.95
CA ALA A 195 -5.45 1.03 -6.66
C ALA A 195 -5.95 -0.43 -6.75
N TYR A 196 -6.27 -0.93 -7.95
CA TYR A 196 -6.61 -2.33 -8.21
C TYR A 196 -5.54 -3.08 -9.01
N ASP A 197 -4.52 -2.37 -9.51
CA ASP A 197 -3.42 -2.96 -10.28
C ASP A 197 -2.21 -3.20 -9.37
N PRO A 198 -1.95 -4.46 -8.95
CA PRO A 198 -0.81 -4.77 -8.09
C PRO A 198 0.55 -4.50 -8.76
N ILE A 199 0.62 -4.54 -10.10
CA ILE A 199 1.84 -4.22 -10.86
C ILE A 199 2.14 -2.72 -10.72
N VAL A 200 1.12 -1.86 -10.89
CA VAL A 200 1.28 -0.41 -10.69
C VAL A 200 1.71 -0.11 -9.25
N MET A 201 1.15 -0.80 -8.25
CA MET A 201 1.57 -0.60 -6.85
C MET A 201 3.06 -0.93 -6.61
N ALA A 202 3.55 -2.05 -7.17
CA ALA A 202 4.96 -2.39 -7.08
C ALA A 202 5.85 -1.44 -7.88
N HIS A 203 5.39 -0.96 -9.04
CA HIS A 203 6.10 0.02 -9.85
C HIS A 203 6.35 1.29 -9.03
N GLU A 204 5.31 1.87 -8.43
CA GLU A 204 5.44 3.08 -7.61
C GLU A 204 6.29 2.86 -6.35
N LEU A 205 6.14 1.70 -5.70
CA LEU A 205 7.01 1.35 -4.57
C LEU A 205 8.48 1.24 -5.00
N THR A 206 8.74 0.78 -6.22
CA THR A 206 10.10 0.66 -6.74
C THR A 206 10.75 2.03 -6.90
N HIS A 207 10.02 3.06 -7.33
CA HIS A 207 10.56 4.43 -7.35
C HIS A 207 11.04 4.87 -5.98
N LEU A 208 10.26 4.58 -4.94
CA LEU A 208 10.65 4.88 -3.56
C LEU A 208 11.93 4.13 -3.17
N VAL A 209 11.99 2.82 -3.43
CA VAL A 209 13.16 1.98 -3.11
C VAL A 209 14.41 2.44 -3.85
N LEU A 210 14.29 2.78 -5.14
CA LEU A 210 15.40 3.30 -5.93
C LEU A 210 15.86 4.65 -5.39
N ASN A 211 14.93 5.56 -5.11
CA ASN A 211 15.24 6.87 -4.58
C ASN A 211 15.92 6.80 -3.19
N ASP A 212 15.51 5.85 -2.33
CA ASP A 212 16.17 5.58 -1.05
C ASP A 212 17.58 4.97 -1.24
N SER A 213 17.74 4.08 -2.21
CA SER A 213 18.98 3.31 -2.39
C SER A 213 20.09 4.08 -3.11
N ILE A 214 19.75 4.87 -4.14
CA ILE A 214 20.73 5.55 -5.01
C ILE A 214 20.53 7.06 -5.09
N GLY A 215 19.54 7.60 -4.38
CA GLY A 215 19.20 9.03 -4.37
C GLY A 215 18.33 9.45 -5.55
N ARG A 216 18.05 10.76 -5.60
CA ARG A 216 17.15 11.35 -6.61
C ARG A 216 17.75 11.25 -8.00
N VAL A 217 17.02 10.56 -8.88
CA VAL A 217 17.38 10.43 -10.29
C VAL A 217 16.94 11.67 -11.07
N PRO A 218 17.84 12.37 -11.78
CA PRO A 218 17.46 13.51 -12.61
C PRO A 218 16.68 13.07 -13.87
N ASN A 219 15.75 13.91 -14.34
CA ASN A 219 14.84 13.68 -15.49
C ASN A 219 15.52 13.63 -16.88
N SER A 220 16.70 13.01 -16.98
CA SER A 220 17.47 12.77 -18.21
C SER A 220 17.34 11.29 -18.63
N ASP A 221 18.27 10.75 -19.42
CA ASP A 221 18.31 9.33 -19.80
C ASP A 221 18.21 8.38 -18.59
N PHE A 222 18.72 8.80 -17.44
CA PHE A 222 18.60 8.07 -16.18
C PHE A 222 17.16 7.95 -15.69
N GLY A 223 16.28 8.89 -16.03
CA GLY A 223 14.84 8.79 -15.78
C GLY A 223 14.22 7.61 -16.52
N GLY A 224 14.56 7.41 -17.80
CA GLY A 224 14.08 6.25 -18.57
C GLY A 224 14.56 4.92 -17.97
N ILE A 225 15.80 4.87 -17.45
CA ILE A 225 16.32 3.69 -16.74
C ILE A 225 15.57 3.47 -15.42
N HIS A 226 15.26 4.54 -14.68
CA HIS A 226 14.52 4.49 -13.42
C HIS A 226 13.11 3.92 -13.61
N GLU A 227 12.37 4.40 -14.62
CA GLU A 227 11.07 3.84 -15.02
C GLU A 227 11.18 2.38 -15.45
N GLY A 228 12.17 2.04 -16.29
CA GLY A 228 12.39 0.68 -16.75
C GLY A 228 12.75 -0.30 -15.62
N LEU A 229 13.45 0.16 -14.58
CA LEU A 229 13.71 -0.62 -13.37
C LEU A 229 12.43 -0.83 -12.54
N ALA A 230 11.58 0.19 -12.43
CA ALA A 230 10.28 0.09 -11.76
C ALA A 230 9.39 -0.99 -12.42
N ASP A 231 9.29 -0.97 -13.74
CA ASP A 231 8.60 -2.01 -14.51
C ASP A 231 9.24 -3.39 -14.34
N PHE A 232 10.58 -3.46 -14.39
CA PHE A 232 11.29 -4.72 -14.25
C PHE A 232 10.99 -5.40 -12.91
N PHE A 233 11.08 -4.67 -11.79
CA PHE A 233 10.80 -5.25 -10.47
C PHE A 233 9.32 -5.60 -10.32
N ALA A 234 8.41 -4.70 -10.71
CA ALA A 234 6.97 -4.93 -10.64
C ALA A 234 6.56 -6.21 -11.39
N LEU A 235 7.03 -6.37 -12.63
CA LEU A 235 6.74 -7.55 -13.44
C LEU A 235 7.36 -8.82 -12.87
N ASN A 236 8.54 -8.76 -12.24
CA ASN A 236 9.15 -9.95 -11.64
C ASN A 236 8.51 -10.34 -10.30
N PHE A 237 7.98 -9.41 -9.51
CA PHE A 237 7.27 -9.72 -8.27
C PHE A 237 5.93 -10.39 -8.52
N TYR A 238 5.26 -9.98 -9.60
CA TYR A 238 3.96 -10.50 -10.03
C TYR A 238 4.04 -11.41 -11.24
N LYS A 239 5.24 -11.95 -11.54
CA LYS A 239 5.43 -12.94 -12.60
C LYS A 239 4.58 -14.15 -12.26
N THR A 240 3.42 -14.22 -12.89
CA THR A 240 2.58 -15.39 -12.90
C THR A 240 3.40 -16.53 -13.46
N THR A 241 3.65 -17.55 -12.64
CA THR A 241 4.09 -18.86 -13.12
C THR A 241 3.19 -19.27 -14.28
N HIS A 242 3.77 -19.33 -15.47
CA HIS A 242 3.24 -20.17 -16.55
C HIS A 242 3.76 -21.58 -16.34
#